data_AF-A0A3B9I7G3-F1
#
_entry.id   AF-A0A3B9I7G3-F1
#
_cell.length_a   1.000
_cell.length_b   1.000
_cell.length_c   1.000
_cell.angle_alpha   90.00
_cell.angle_beta   90.00
_cell.angle_gamma   90.00
#
_symmetry.space_group_name_H-M   'P 1'
#
loop_
_entity.id
_entity.type
_entity.pdbx_description
1 polymer ?
#
loop_
_entity_poly.entity_id
_entity_poly.type
_entity_poly.pdbx_seq_one_letter_code
_entity_poly.pdbx_strand_id
1 'polypeptide(L)' 'MIKDRLIDKIYPFPEDPFGNLICFDYRNGMNKSLKVVFWDHEIAHDSSEEAIRYICVNFTILLHKLYTPE' A
#
# COMPACT_ATOMS: atom_id res chain seq x y z
N MET A 1 -12.88 11.78 -3.15
CA MET A 1 -11.51 11.67 -3.73
C MET A 1 -10.76 10.61 -2.93
N ILE A 2 -9.73 9.94 -3.47
CA ILE A 2 -8.98 8.90 -2.70
C ILE A 2 -8.41 9.47 -1.39
N LYS A 3 -8.07 10.76 -1.37
CA LYS A 3 -7.59 11.51 -0.19
C LYS A 3 -8.49 11.40 1.04
N ASP A 4 -9.79 11.20 0.87
CA ASP A 4 -10.74 11.18 1.98
C ASP A 4 -10.82 9.80 2.65
N ARG A 5 -10.25 8.76 2.02
CA ARG A 5 -10.32 7.36 2.45
C ARG A 5 -8.97 6.73 2.76
N LEU A 6 -7.87 7.44 2.46
CA LEU A 6 -6.52 7.02 2.80
C LEU A 6 -6.22 7.40 4.25
N ILE A 7 -5.67 6.45 5.00
CA ILE A 7 -5.15 6.71 6.34
C ILE A 7 -3.95 7.64 6.26
N ASP A 8 -3.81 8.53 7.25
CA ASP A 8 -2.63 9.38 7.37
C ASP A 8 -1.32 8.57 7.31
N LYS A 9 -0.33 9.11 6.59
CA LYS A 9 1.00 8.50 6.35
C LYS A 9 0.99 7.19 5.54
N ILE A 10 -0.10 6.89 4.84
CA ILE A 10 -0.14 5.90 3.76
C ILE A 10 -0.08 6.66 2.42
N TYR A 11 0.94 6.39 1.61
CA TYR A 11 1.15 7.07 0.33
C TYR A 11 1.06 6.10 -0.84
N PRO A 12 0.19 6.35 -1.85
CA PRO A 12 -0.06 5.40 -2.94
C PRO A 12 1.01 5.41 -4.03
N PHE A 13 1.17 4.25 -4.68
CA PHE A 13 2.10 3.94 -5.77
C PHE A 13 1.90 2.48 -6.22
N PRO A 14 1.72 2.12 -7.51
CA PRO A 14 0.78 2.64 -8.51
C PRO A 14 -0.69 2.23 -8.23
N GLU A 15 -1.61 2.71 -9.08
CA GLU A 15 -3.05 2.38 -9.09
C GLU A 15 -3.36 1.36 -10.19
N ASP A 16 -4.22 0.39 -9.90
CA ASP A 16 -4.77 -0.53 -10.91
C ASP A 16 -6.06 0.03 -11.55
N PRO A 17 -6.54 -0.52 -12.68
CA PRO A 17 -7.77 -0.03 -13.33
C PRO A 17 -9.05 -0.13 -12.50
N PHE A 18 -9.06 -0.90 -11.41
CA PHE A 18 -10.19 -1.03 -10.48
C PHE A 18 -10.07 -0.06 -9.29
N GLY A 19 -9.03 0.78 -9.29
CA GLY A 19 -8.80 1.80 -8.27
C GLY A 19 -8.11 1.29 -7.01
N ASN A 20 -7.60 0.05 -6.99
CA ASN A 20 -6.78 -0.44 -5.89
C ASN A 20 -5.39 0.17 -5.97
N LEU A 21 -4.73 0.28 -4.82
CA LEU A 21 -3.43 0.93 -4.71
C LEU A 21 -2.44 -0.01 -4.04
N ILE A 22 -1.22 -0.05 -4.54
CA ILE A 22 -0.09 -0.38 -3.67
C ILE A 22 0.30 0.92 -2.95
N CYS A 23 0.72 0.81 -1.69
CA CYS A 23 1.04 1.96 -0.86
C CYS A 23 2.30 1.72 -0.03
N PHE A 24 2.98 2.82 0.28
CA PHE A 24 4.02 2.89 1.30
C PHE A 24 3.42 3.27 2.65
N ASP A 25 3.69 2.47 3.69
CA ASP A 25 3.19 2.66 5.05
C ASP A 25 4.27 3.26 5.97
N TYR A 26 4.14 4.56 6.26
CA TYR A 26 5.03 5.32 7.13
C TYR A 26 4.45 5.52 8.55
N ARG A 27 3.35 4.85 8.92
CA ARG A 27 2.70 5.04 10.23
C ARG A 27 3.60 4.70 11.42
N ASN A 28 4.61 3.85 11.20
CA ASN A 28 5.58 3.47 12.22
C ASN A 28 6.79 4.43 12.35
N GLY A 29 6.78 5.55 11.62
CA GLY A 29 7.82 6.58 11.63
C GLY A 29 8.81 6.48 10.47
N MET A 30 9.32 7.62 10.01
CA MET A 30 10.19 7.73 8.82
C MET A 30 11.54 7.01 8.96
N ASN A 31 12.00 6.75 10.19
CA ASN A 31 13.29 6.12 10.47
C ASN A 31 13.22 4.59 10.55
N LYS A 32 12.04 3.98 10.36
CA LYS A 32 11.87 2.51 10.38
C LYS A 32 11.75 1.98 8.95
N SER A 33 11.97 0.66 8.80
CA SER A 33 11.80 0.00 7.49
C SER A 33 10.42 0.28 6.92
N LEU A 34 10.40 0.87 5.72
CA LEU A 34 9.20 1.24 5.01
C LEU A 34 8.42 0.01 4.56
N LYS A 35 7.24 -0.22 5.11
CA LYS A 35 6.40 -1.36 4.68
C LYS A 35 5.67 -1.00 3.39
N VAL A 36 5.49 -2.01 2.54
CA VAL A 36 4.62 -1.93 1.37
C VAL A 36 3.34 -2.68 1.69
N VAL A 37 2.21 -2.03 1.44
CA VAL A 37 0.86 -2.55 1.70
C VAL A 37 0.00 -2.42 0.45
N PHE A 38 -1.05 -3.23 0.37
CA PHE A 38 -2.15 -3.09 -0.57
C PHE A 38 -3.27 -2.29 0.10
N TRP A 39 -3.90 -1.40 -0.64
CA TRP A 39 -5.11 -0.69 -0.25
C TRP A 39 -6.24 -1.10 -1.19
N ASP A 40 -7.29 -1.67 -0.61
CA ASP A 40 -8.46 -2.18 -1.31
C ASP A 40 -9.50 -1.07 -1.47
N HIS A 41 -9.84 -0.75 -2.72
CA HIS A 41 -10.79 0.33 -3.02
C HIS A 41 -12.19 0.07 -2.48
N GLU A 42 -12.64 -1.19 -2.55
CA GLU A 42 -14.00 -1.58 -2.20
C GLU A 42 -14.18 -1.58 -0.68
N ILE A 43 -13.19 -2.08 0.06
CA ILE A 43 -13.22 -2.12 1.53
C ILE A 43 -13.05 -0.73 2.14
N ALA A 44 -12.28 0.16 1.51
CA ALA A 44 -11.99 1.48 2.05
C ALA A 44 -13.20 2.41 2.14
N HIS A 45 -14.32 2.04 1.52
CA HIS A 45 -15.61 2.71 1.73
C HIS A 45 -16.19 2.47 3.13
N ASP A 46 -16.00 1.27 3.66
CA ASP A 46 -16.58 0.84 4.93
C ASP A 46 -15.58 0.98 6.09
N SER A 47 -14.30 0.67 5.84
CA SER A 47 -13.23 0.76 6.83
C SER A 47 -11.88 0.99 6.18
N SER A 48 -11.28 2.15 6.47
CA SER A 48 -9.94 2.51 6.00
C SER A 48 -8.86 1.57 6.51
N GLU A 49 -9.00 1.07 7.75
CA GLU A 49 -8.04 0.19 8.40
C GLU A 49 -8.06 -1.22 7.82
N GLU A 50 -9.26 -1.79 7.62
CA GLU A 50 -9.41 -3.13 7.06
C GLU A 50 -9.05 -3.20 5.57
N ALA A 51 -9.07 -2.05 4.88
CA ALA A 51 -8.62 -1.94 3.50
C ALA A 51 -7.10 -2.12 3.33
N ILE A 52 -6.32 -2.08 4.43
CA ILE A 52 -4.85 -2.17 4.37
C ILE A 52 -4.38 -3.60 4.61
N ARG A 53 -3.72 -4.19 3.61
CA ARG A 53 -3.15 -5.54 3.67
C ARG A 53 -1.65 -5.52 3.45
N TYR A 54 -0.89 -6.18 4.32
CA TYR A 54 0.57 -6.21 4.21
C TYR A 54 1.07 -7.00 2.99
N ILE A 55 2.08 -6.47 2.26
CA ILE A 55 2.74 -7.15 1.13
C ILE A 55 4.18 -7.55 1.50
N CYS A 56 5.03 -6.58 1.86
CA CYS A 56 6.45 -6.81 2.16
C CYS A 56 7.10 -5.68 2.97
N VAL A 57 8.33 -5.95 3.47
CA VAL A 57 9.05 -5.08 4.42
C VAL A 57 9.77 -3.88 3.79
N ASN A 58 9.94 -3.86 2.47
CA ASN A 58 10.51 -2.73 1.70
C ASN A 58 10.25 -2.88 0.20
N PHE A 59 10.61 -1.84 -0.55
CA PHE A 59 10.41 -1.77 -2.00
C PHE A 59 11.30 -2.75 -2.79
N THR A 60 12.53 -3.00 -2.36
CA THR A 60 13.41 -3.98 -3.03
C THR A 60 12.81 -5.38 -3.02
N ILE A 61 12.24 -5.81 -1.89
CA ILE A 61 11.54 -7.10 -1.80
C ILE A 61 10.30 -7.11 -2.69
N LEU A 62 9.57 -6.00 -2.84
CA LEU A 62 8.47 -5.91 -3.80
C LEU A 62 8.96 -6.19 -5.22
N LEU A 63 10.04 -5.53 -5.65
CA LEU A 63 10.61 -5.73 -6.99
C LEU A 63 11.05 -7.18 -7.22
N HIS A 64 11.67 -7.81 -6.23
CA HIS A 64 12.03 -9.23 -6.31
C HIS A 64 10.82 -10.17 -6.39
N LYS A 65 9.67 -9.79 -5.82
CA LYS A 65 8.42 -10.55 -5.94
C LYS A 65 7.76 -10.40 -7.31
N LEU A 66 7.97 -9.26 -7.98
CA LEU A 66 7.43 -8.99 -9.32
C LEU A 66 8.32 -9.54 -10.43
N TYR A 67 9.62 -9.64 -10.18
CA TYR A 67 10.58 -10.15 -11.15
C TYR A 67 10.61 -11.69 -11.12
N THR A 68 10.38 -12.31 -12.28
CA THR A 68 10.69 -13.73 -12.50
C THR A 68 11.92 -13.80 -13.41
N PRO A 69 13.03 -14.42 -12.99
CA PRO A 69 14.16 -14.66 -13.89
C PRO A 69 13.72 -15.60 -15.03
N GLU A 70 14.13 -15.29 -16.26
CA GLU A 70 13.98 -16.18 -17.43
C GLU A 70 14.79 -17.47 -17.30
#